data_AF-A0A3D4WY82-F1
#
_entry.id   AF-A0A3D4WY82-F1
#
_cell.length_a   1.000
_cell.length_b   1.000
_cell.length_c   1.000
_cell.angle_alpha   90.00
_cell.angle_beta   90.00
_cell.angle_gamma   90.00
#
_symmetry.space_group_name_H-M   'P 1'
#
loop_
_entity.id
_entity.type
_entity.pdbx_description
1 polymer ?
#
loop_
_entity_poly.entity_id
_entity_poly.type
_entity_poly.pdbx_seq_one_letter_code
_entity_poly.pdbx_strand_id
1 'polypeptide(L)'
;MRVVIEADGGARGNPGPAGFGAVVRDASSGAVLAERSGSLGVATNNVAEYSGLIAGLEAGLELGATQAEVRMDSKLVVEQMTGRWQIKHPGLRPLAAKAAALQRQFDQVSYQWVPRDRNKHADALANRAMDGVAESSDPVPATNWEPRTAEATRFLLIRHGETALTAGKRYSGRGDVPLSETGRAQALAVAKRAASFKPVAAVTSPLARCVETAKPLGVPVVTDPDLIECDFGLWEGMTFAEVRANYGKEMNSWLASTAVAPPGGESFQQVAKRVRAAVARLRETYPGQTIAVVSHVSPIKLILRDALAASDALLHRLFLDAAGLSIVDFYPDDGVAVRTINETAHLSTLG
;
A
#
# COMPACT_ATOMS: atom_id res chain seq x y z
N MET A 1 24.60 -10.19 -27.13
CA MET A 1 25.44 -9.83 -25.96
C MET A 1 25.49 -11.00 -24.98
N ARG A 2 26.59 -11.20 -24.24
CA ARG A 2 26.68 -12.26 -23.20
C ARG A 2 26.55 -11.64 -21.80
N VAL A 3 25.69 -12.22 -20.97
CA VAL A 3 25.45 -11.76 -19.59
C VAL A 3 25.65 -12.87 -18.57
N VAL A 4 25.92 -12.48 -17.32
CA VAL A 4 25.83 -13.33 -16.14
C VAL A 4 24.58 -12.94 -15.37
N ILE A 5 23.74 -13.91 -15.01
CA ILE A 5 22.51 -13.69 -14.26
C ILE A 5 22.69 -14.35 -12.89
N GLU A 6 22.75 -13.55 -11.84
CA GLU A 6 22.78 -14.02 -10.44
C GLU A 6 21.36 -13.90 -9.88
N ALA A 7 20.77 -14.98 -9.39
CA ALA A 7 19.39 -14.97 -8.87
C ALA A 7 19.24 -15.74 -7.57
N ASP A 8 18.32 -15.28 -6.71
CA ASP A 8 18.01 -15.86 -5.41
C ASP A 8 16.52 -15.60 -5.06
N GLY A 9 15.98 -16.36 -4.12
CA GLY A 9 14.67 -16.12 -3.53
C GLY A 9 14.46 -16.84 -2.21
N GLY A 10 13.68 -16.25 -1.32
CA GLY A 10 13.41 -16.83 -0.01
C GLY A 10 12.02 -16.51 0.53
N ALA A 11 11.67 -17.17 1.63
CA ALA A 11 10.49 -16.91 2.42
C ALA A 11 10.80 -16.89 3.93
N ARG A 12 10.17 -15.96 4.66
CA ARG A 12 10.21 -15.86 6.13
C ARG A 12 9.25 -16.89 6.73
N GLY A 13 9.78 -18.10 6.94
CA GLY A 13 8.94 -19.29 7.12
C GLY A 13 8.60 -19.92 5.77
N ASN A 14 8.43 -21.24 5.70
CA ASN A 14 8.29 -21.96 4.43
C ASN A 14 7.06 -22.89 4.47
N PRO A 15 5.87 -22.43 4.02
CA PRO A 15 5.59 -21.14 3.35
C PRO A 15 5.52 -19.94 4.31
N GLY A 16 5.75 -18.72 3.78
CA GLY A 16 5.74 -17.46 4.52
C GLY A 16 5.92 -16.24 3.61
N PRO A 17 5.99 -15.00 4.15
CA PRO A 17 6.30 -13.80 3.37
C PRO A 17 7.56 -13.99 2.53
N ALA A 18 7.43 -13.88 1.21
CA ALA A 18 8.44 -14.31 0.26
C ALA A 18 8.82 -13.19 -0.71
N GLY A 19 10.03 -13.27 -1.25
CA GLY A 19 10.58 -12.31 -2.19
C GLY A 19 11.76 -12.88 -2.96
N PHE A 20 12.03 -12.30 -4.12
CA PHE A 20 13.11 -12.71 -5.01
C PHE A 20 14.03 -11.54 -5.37
N GLY A 21 15.22 -11.88 -5.84
CA GLY A 21 16.21 -10.93 -6.35
C GLY A 21 16.97 -11.52 -7.54
N ALA A 22 17.27 -10.69 -8.53
CA ALA A 22 18.11 -11.04 -9.66
C ALA A 22 18.97 -9.86 -10.10
N VAL A 23 20.20 -10.15 -10.52
CA VAL A 23 21.19 -9.19 -11.00
C VAL A 23 21.70 -9.68 -12.35
N VAL A 24 21.59 -8.85 -13.38
CA VAL A 24 22.16 -9.10 -14.70
C VAL A 24 23.44 -8.28 -14.83
N ARG A 25 24.54 -8.95 -15.14
CA ARG A 25 25.86 -8.33 -15.34
C ARG A 25 26.37 -8.56 -16.74
N ASP A 26 27.11 -7.60 -17.26
CA ASP A 26 27.89 -7.79 -18.47
C ASP A 26 28.98 -8.84 -18.21
N ALA A 27 29.06 -9.87 -19.05
CA ALA A 27 29.98 -10.98 -18.81
C ALA A 27 31.46 -10.61 -19.00
N SER A 28 31.75 -9.52 -19.71
CA SER A 28 33.14 -9.10 -20.00
C SER A 28 33.71 -8.17 -18.93
N SER A 29 32.91 -7.20 -18.48
CA SER A 29 33.31 -6.15 -17.55
C SER A 29 32.87 -6.42 -16.11
N GLY A 30 31.88 -7.31 -15.90
CA GLY A 30 31.26 -7.55 -14.59
C GLY A 30 30.32 -6.42 -14.11
N ALA A 31 30.13 -5.37 -14.93
CA ALA A 31 29.26 -4.25 -14.62
C ALA A 31 27.81 -4.72 -14.47
N VAL A 32 27.11 -4.19 -13.47
CA VAL A 32 25.66 -4.43 -13.31
C VAL A 32 24.92 -3.69 -14.42
N LEU A 33 24.15 -4.43 -15.22
CA LEU A 33 23.32 -3.91 -16.30
C LEU A 33 21.87 -3.74 -15.86
N ALA A 34 21.37 -4.64 -15.00
CA ALA A 34 20.03 -4.56 -14.45
C ALA A 34 19.93 -5.27 -13.09
N GLU A 35 19.03 -4.77 -12.25
CA GLU A 35 18.58 -5.43 -11.02
C GLU A 35 17.06 -5.62 -11.12
N ARG A 36 16.57 -6.75 -10.59
CA ARG A 36 15.15 -7.05 -10.44
C ARG A 36 14.94 -7.61 -9.04
N SER A 37 13.85 -7.20 -8.41
CA SER A 37 13.41 -7.76 -7.13
C SER A 37 11.92 -7.57 -7.00
N GLY A 38 11.26 -8.44 -6.24
CA GLY A 38 9.82 -8.34 -6.02
C GLY A 38 9.33 -9.20 -4.87
N SER A 39 8.28 -8.72 -4.20
CA SER A 39 7.58 -9.49 -3.17
C SER A 39 6.58 -10.45 -3.82
N LEU A 40 6.41 -11.63 -3.22
CA LEU A 40 5.50 -12.68 -3.70
C LEU A 40 4.32 -12.92 -2.76
N GLY A 41 4.12 -12.04 -1.77
CA GLY A 41 3.18 -12.30 -0.69
C GLY A 41 3.59 -13.55 0.09
N VAL A 42 2.68 -14.51 0.28
CA VAL A 42 2.99 -15.78 0.95
C VAL A 42 3.34 -16.85 -0.08
N ALA A 43 4.58 -17.31 -0.09
CA ALA A 43 5.05 -18.38 -0.97
C ALA A 43 6.07 -19.31 -0.28
N THR A 44 6.51 -20.35 -0.99
CA THR A 44 7.60 -21.23 -0.54
C THR A 44 8.95 -20.73 -1.07
N ASN A 45 10.05 -21.13 -0.43
CA ASN A 45 11.40 -20.80 -0.90
C ASN A 45 11.58 -21.16 -2.38
N ASN A 46 11.19 -22.37 -2.79
CA ASN A 46 11.38 -22.81 -4.17
C ASN A 46 10.57 -21.98 -5.19
N VAL A 47 9.40 -21.46 -4.81
CA VAL A 47 8.62 -20.55 -5.67
C VAL A 47 9.35 -19.22 -5.83
N ALA A 48 9.94 -18.71 -4.75
CA ALA A 48 10.72 -17.48 -4.77
C ALA A 48 11.99 -17.61 -5.63
N GLU A 49 12.73 -18.70 -5.48
CA GLU A 49 13.93 -19.01 -6.27
C GLU A 49 13.63 -19.06 -7.78
N TYR A 50 12.56 -19.75 -8.17
CA TYR A 50 12.14 -19.78 -9.57
C TYR A 50 11.71 -18.40 -10.10
N SER A 51 11.09 -17.59 -9.24
CA SER A 51 10.68 -16.23 -9.60
C SER A 51 11.90 -15.32 -9.82
N GLY A 52 12.94 -15.45 -8.99
CA GLY A 52 14.22 -14.79 -9.19
C GLY A 52 14.87 -15.17 -10.53
N LEU A 53 14.91 -16.47 -10.85
CA LEU A 53 15.42 -16.95 -12.14
C LEU A 53 14.66 -16.33 -13.32
N ILE A 54 13.32 -16.38 -13.28
CA ILE A 54 12.46 -15.86 -14.35
C ILE A 54 12.72 -14.36 -14.57
N ALA A 55 12.74 -13.58 -13.49
CA ALA A 55 13.00 -12.15 -13.56
C ALA A 55 14.39 -11.82 -14.12
N GLY A 56 15.40 -12.62 -13.77
CA GLY A 56 16.75 -12.49 -14.32
C GLY A 56 16.80 -12.78 -15.83
N LEU A 57 16.13 -13.85 -16.28
CA LEU A 57 16.06 -14.20 -17.71
C LEU A 57 15.31 -13.13 -18.53
N GLU A 58 14.18 -12.63 -18.01
CA GLU A 58 13.42 -11.53 -18.63
C GLU A 58 14.29 -10.28 -18.78
N ALA A 59 14.97 -9.85 -17.71
CA ALA A 59 15.88 -8.71 -17.77
C ALA A 59 17.05 -8.91 -18.75
N GLY A 60 17.58 -10.13 -18.86
CA GLY A 60 18.60 -10.45 -19.86
C GLY A 60 18.09 -10.26 -21.29
N LEU A 61 16.89 -10.75 -21.60
CA LEU A 61 16.28 -10.61 -22.92
C LEU A 61 15.96 -9.15 -23.26
N GLU A 62 15.44 -8.38 -22.30
CA GLU A 62 15.16 -6.94 -22.45
C GLU A 62 16.42 -6.14 -22.82
N LEU A 63 17.58 -6.56 -22.30
CA LEU A 63 18.88 -5.97 -22.61
C LEU A 63 19.46 -6.43 -23.96
N GLY A 64 18.77 -7.29 -24.71
CA GLY A 64 19.25 -7.86 -25.97
C GLY A 64 20.38 -8.88 -25.78
N ALA A 65 20.43 -9.54 -24.63
CA ALA A 65 21.37 -10.64 -24.43
C ALA A 65 20.96 -11.86 -25.27
N THR A 66 21.96 -12.46 -25.91
CA THR A 66 21.81 -13.67 -26.74
C THR A 66 22.39 -14.89 -26.04
N GLN A 67 23.26 -14.70 -25.04
CA GLN A 67 23.82 -15.76 -24.22
C GLN A 67 23.75 -15.39 -22.74
N ALA A 68 23.42 -16.35 -21.88
CA ALA A 68 23.35 -16.16 -20.45
C ALA A 68 24.06 -17.27 -19.65
N GLU A 69 24.81 -16.87 -18.63
CA GLU A 69 25.31 -17.77 -17.60
C GLU A 69 24.54 -17.51 -16.30
N VAL A 70 23.65 -18.42 -15.94
CA VAL A 70 22.83 -18.32 -14.73
C VAL A 70 23.58 -18.92 -13.54
N ARG A 71 23.72 -18.14 -12.47
CA ARG A 71 24.35 -18.51 -11.20
C ARG A 71 23.32 -18.39 -10.09
N MET A 72 23.06 -19.49 -9.38
CA MET A 72 22.13 -19.53 -8.26
C MET A 72 22.68 -20.42 -7.15
N ASP A 73 22.33 -20.14 -5.90
CA ASP A 73 22.65 -20.99 -4.74
C ASP A 73 21.55 -22.02 -4.44
N SER A 74 20.42 -21.96 -5.15
CA SER A 74 19.43 -23.04 -5.20
C SER A 74 19.88 -24.20 -6.08
N LYS A 75 20.47 -25.24 -5.46
CA LYS A 75 20.83 -26.48 -6.16
C LYS A 75 19.61 -27.13 -6.82
N LEU A 76 18.43 -27.04 -6.19
CA LEU A 76 17.19 -27.61 -6.74
C LEU A 76 16.83 -26.97 -8.08
N VAL A 77 16.83 -25.64 -8.19
CA VAL A 77 16.47 -24.94 -9.43
C VAL A 77 17.50 -25.22 -10.52
N VAL A 78 18.80 -25.16 -10.19
CA VAL A 78 19.88 -25.47 -11.14
C VAL A 78 19.76 -26.89 -11.70
N GLU A 79 19.53 -27.89 -10.86
CA GLU A 79 19.42 -29.29 -11.29
C GLU A 79 18.13 -29.57 -12.09
N GLN A 80 17.04 -28.86 -11.79
CA GLN A 80 15.79 -28.96 -12.55
C GLN A 80 15.90 -28.30 -13.93
N MET A 81 16.49 -27.11 -14.01
CA MET A 81 16.66 -26.39 -15.28
C MET A 81 17.70 -27.02 -16.19
N THR A 82 18.65 -27.77 -15.64
CA THR A 82 19.57 -28.62 -16.43
C THR A 82 18.96 -29.97 -16.83
N GLY A 83 17.71 -30.25 -16.44
CA GLY A 83 17.00 -31.48 -16.77
C GLY A 83 17.49 -32.72 -16.01
N ARG A 84 18.43 -32.57 -15.06
CA ARG A 84 18.96 -33.69 -14.26
C ARG A 84 17.96 -34.15 -13.21
N TRP A 85 17.16 -33.24 -12.66
CA TRP A 85 16.17 -33.53 -11.63
C TRP A 85 14.74 -33.29 -12.14
N GLN A 86 13.81 -34.18 -11.78
CA GLN A 86 12.40 -34.05 -12.16
C GLN A 86 11.66 -33.02 -11.30
N ILE A 87 10.76 -32.25 -11.91
CA ILE A 87 9.89 -31.28 -11.24
C ILE A 87 8.60 -31.98 -10.80
N LYS A 88 8.64 -32.59 -9.61
CA LYS A 88 7.48 -33.33 -9.06
C LYS A 88 6.39 -32.42 -8.51
N HIS A 89 6.76 -31.31 -7.89
CA HIS A 89 5.82 -30.40 -7.21
C HIS A 89 4.92 -29.67 -8.22
N PRO A 90 3.58 -29.84 -8.18
CA PRO A 90 2.67 -29.23 -9.16
C PRO A 90 2.79 -27.71 -9.24
N GLY A 91 2.95 -27.03 -8.11
CA GLY A 91 3.10 -25.56 -8.07
C GLY A 91 4.38 -25.02 -8.69
N LEU A 92 5.40 -25.86 -8.93
CA LEU A 92 6.65 -25.42 -9.59
C LEU A 92 6.62 -25.65 -11.11
N ARG A 93 5.74 -26.52 -11.61
CA ARG A 93 5.67 -26.84 -13.05
C ARG A 93 5.37 -25.62 -13.93
N PRO A 94 4.42 -24.72 -13.57
CA PRO A 94 4.18 -23.51 -14.36
C PRO A 94 5.39 -22.58 -14.40
N LEU A 95 6.09 -22.41 -13.27
CA LEU A 95 7.27 -21.55 -13.16
C LEU A 95 8.43 -22.11 -13.98
N ALA A 96 8.69 -23.41 -13.87
CA ALA A 96 9.71 -24.07 -14.67
C ALA A 96 9.40 -24.02 -16.17
N ALA A 97 8.13 -24.18 -16.57
CA ALA A 97 7.71 -24.03 -17.96
C ALA A 97 7.95 -22.59 -18.48
N LYS A 98 7.67 -21.57 -17.66
CA LYS A 98 7.96 -20.17 -17.98
C LYS A 98 9.46 -19.93 -18.13
N ALA A 99 10.27 -20.37 -17.16
CA ALA A 99 11.73 -20.26 -17.23
C ALA A 99 12.30 -20.96 -18.47
N ALA A 100 11.81 -22.16 -18.81
CA ALA A 100 12.21 -22.89 -20.00
C ALA A 100 11.76 -22.23 -21.31
N ALA A 101 10.65 -21.49 -21.31
CA ALA A 101 10.22 -20.69 -22.46
C ALA A 101 11.12 -19.46 -22.66
N LEU A 102 11.54 -18.79 -21.58
CA LEU A 102 12.48 -17.67 -21.63
C LEU A 102 13.87 -18.14 -22.06
N GLN A 103 14.37 -19.24 -21.49
CA GLN A 103 15.65 -19.84 -21.86
C GLN A 103 15.76 -20.12 -23.36
N ARG A 104 14.69 -20.58 -24.01
CA ARG A 104 14.66 -20.90 -25.44
C ARG A 104 14.80 -19.67 -26.36
N GLN A 105 14.68 -18.47 -25.82
CA GLN A 105 14.87 -17.22 -26.58
C GLN A 105 16.32 -16.76 -26.61
N PHE A 106 17.19 -17.37 -25.80
CA PHE A 106 18.64 -17.19 -25.89
C PHE A 106 19.24 -18.24 -26.85
N ASP A 107 20.32 -17.87 -27.54
CA ASP A 107 21.12 -18.81 -28.34
C ASP A 107 21.77 -19.87 -27.44
N GLN A 108 22.18 -19.47 -26.23
CA GLN A 108 22.82 -20.36 -25.26
C GLN A 108 22.54 -19.91 -23.82
N VAL A 109 22.14 -20.86 -22.98
CA VAL A 109 22.05 -20.66 -21.52
C VAL A 109 22.78 -21.79 -20.80
N SER A 110 23.62 -21.44 -19.83
CA SER A 110 24.22 -22.39 -18.90
C SER A 110 23.75 -22.10 -17.47
N TYR A 111 23.69 -23.14 -16.64
CA TYR A 111 23.34 -23.02 -15.22
C TYR A 111 24.49 -23.53 -14.37
N GLN A 112 24.86 -22.73 -13.37
CA GLN A 112 25.89 -23.05 -12.40
C GLN A 112 25.35 -22.85 -11.00
N TRP A 113 25.50 -23.89 -10.17
CA TRP A 113 25.31 -23.72 -8.74
C TRP A 113 26.50 -23.00 -8.13
N VAL A 114 26.24 -21.98 -7.31
CA VAL A 114 27.26 -21.24 -6.57
C VAL A 114 26.98 -21.30 -5.07
N PRO A 115 28.01 -21.30 -4.21
CA PRO A 115 27.83 -21.10 -2.77
C PRO A 115 27.15 -19.76 -2.45
N ARG A 116 26.34 -19.71 -1.38
CA ARG A 116 25.56 -18.52 -0.98
C ARG A 116 26.41 -17.28 -0.72
N ASP A 117 27.62 -17.44 -0.21
CA ASP A 117 28.56 -16.33 0.00
C ASP A 117 29.05 -15.69 -1.32
N ARG A 118 28.81 -16.35 -2.46
CA ARG A 118 29.06 -15.84 -3.82
C ARG A 118 27.79 -15.33 -4.52
N ASN A 119 26.62 -15.39 -3.89
CA ASN A 119 25.35 -14.88 -4.42
C ASN A 119 24.77 -13.68 -3.62
N LYS A 120 25.64 -12.98 -2.86
CA LYS A 120 25.23 -11.95 -1.88
C LYS A 120 24.39 -10.81 -2.46
N HIS A 121 24.56 -10.47 -3.73
CA HIS A 121 23.83 -9.34 -4.32
C HIS A 121 22.37 -9.70 -4.59
N ALA A 122 22.11 -10.86 -5.20
CA ALA A 122 20.77 -11.38 -5.39
C ALA A 122 20.10 -11.71 -4.04
N ASP A 123 20.83 -12.27 -3.07
CA ASP A 123 20.36 -12.51 -1.69
C ASP A 123 19.92 -11.21 -1.02
N ALA A 124 20.72 -10.13 -1.14
CA ALA A 124 20.36 -8.83 -0.59
C ALA A 124 19.08 -8.26 -1.24
N LEU A 125 18.91 -8.40 -2.55
CA LEU A 125 17.69 -8.02 -3.27
C LEU A 125 16.48 -8.82 -2.80
N ALA A 126 16.60 -10.14 -2.67
CA ALA A 126 15.54 -11.01 -2.20
C ALA A 126 15.15 -10.71 -0.74
N ASN A 127 16.13 -10.44 0.13
CA ASN A 127 15.88 -10.02 1.52
C ASN A 127 15.17 -8.67 1.59
N ARG A 128 15.61 -7.67 0.80
CA ARG A 128 14.90 -6.39 0.71
C ARG A 128 13.46 -6.57 0.22
N ALA A 129 13.21 -7.48 -0.72
CA ALA A 129 11.87 -7.74 -1.25
C ALA A 129 10.96 -8.53 -0.28
N MET A 130 11.54 -9.38 0.57
CA MET A 130 10.83 -10.07 1.66
C MET A 130 10.46 -9.12 2.80
N ASP A 131 11.39 -8.23 3.17
CA ASP A 131 11.26 -7.34 4.32
C ASP A 131 10.55 -6.01 3.94
N GLY A 132 10.59 -5.63 2.66
CA GLY A 132 9.85 -4.53 2.06
C GLY A 132 8.44 -4.98 1.66
N VAL A 133 7.49 -4.87 2.59
CA VAL A 133 6.07 -5.08 2.29
C VAL A 133 5.61 -4.02 1.27
N ALA A 134 5.28 -4.50 0.06
CA ALA A 134 4.48 -3.88 -1.00
C ALA A 134 5.11 -2.75 -1.85
N GLU A 135 5.88 -3.14 -2.88
CA GLU A 135 5.57 -2.61 -4.23
C GLU A 135 4.62 -3.60 -4.88
N SER A 136 3.35 -3.22 -4.98
CA SER A 136 2.32 -4.04 -5.61
C SER A 136 2.60 -4.13 -7.11
N SER A 137 2.65 -5.37 -7.61
CA SER A 137 2.30 -5.65 -9.00
C SER A 137 0.77 -5.62 -9.12
N ASP A 138 0.16 -4.47 -8.82
CA ASP A 138 -1.21 -4.27 -9.24
C ASP A 138 -1.23 -4.31 -10.77
N PRO A 139 -2.27 -4.88 -11.41
CA PRO A 139 -2.49 -4.66 -12.83
C PRO A 139 -2.39 -3.16 -13.07
N VAL A 140 -1.68 -2.74 -14.13
CA VAL A 140 -1.72 -1.34 -14.57
C VAL A 140 -3.19 -0.92 -14.56
N PRO A 141 -3.62 0.00 -13.67
CA PRO A 141 -5.02 0.40 -13.62
C PRO A 141 -5.39 0.84 -15.03
N ALA A 142 -6.52 0.34 -15.55
CA ALA A 142 -7.02 0.71 -16.87
C ALA A 142 -6.78 2.21 -17.06
N THR A 143 -5.89 2.52 -18.01
CA THR A 143 -5.27 3.82 -18.15
C THR A 143 -6.35 4.89 -18.12
N ASN A 144 -6.27 5.82 -17.15
CA ASN A 144 -7.19 6.94 -16.92
C ASN A 144 -7.33 7.93 -18.11
N TRP A 145 -6.78 7.56 -19.28
CA TRP A 145 -6.81 8.31 -20.53
C TRP A 145 -8.02 7.98 -21.40
N GLU A 146 -8.66 6.81 -21.20
CA GLU A 146 -9.91 6.49 -21.89
C GLU A 146 -11.11 7.07 -21.13
N PRO A 147 -12.12 7.62 -21.83
CA PRO A 147 -13.35 8.06 -21.19
C PRO A 147 -14.06 6.89 -20.53
N ARG A 148 -14.17 6.91 -19.20
CA ARG A 148 -14.95 5.90 -18.47
C ARG A 148 -16.44 6.12 -18.71
N THR A 149 -17.13 5.05 -19.11
CA THR A 149 -18.58 5.06 -19.40
C THR A 149 -19.44 4.60 -18.22
N ALA A 150 -18.85 3.87 -17.27
CA ALA A 150 -19.53 3.40 -16.06
C ALA A 150 -19.62 4.49 -14.98
N GLU A 151 -20.72 4.50 -14.22
CA GLU A 151 -20.88 5.38 -13.07
C GLU A 151 -19.98 4.93 -11.92
N ALA A 152 -19.21 5.88 -11.36
CA ALA A 152 -18.35 5.62 -10.22
C ALA A 152 -19.13 5.69 -8.91
N THR A 153 -18.76 4.83 -7.96
CA THR A 153 -19.07 5.07 -6.55
C THR A 153 -18.17 6.19 -6.05
N ARG A 154 -18.77 7.33 -5.68
CA ARG A 154 -18.03 8.52 -5.23
C ARG A 154 -18.05 8.64 -3.71
N PHE A 155 -16.87 8.74 -3.12
CA PHE A 155 -16.71 9.02 -1.70
C PHE A 155 -16.36 10.50 -1.49
N LEU A 156 -17.17 11.20 -0.72
CA LEU A 156 -16.86 12.51 -0.15
C LEU A 156 -16.21 12.27 1.22
N LEU A 157 -14.88 12.20 1.25
CA LEU A 157 -14.11 11.97 2.48
C LEU A 157 -14.07 13.28 3.29
N ILE A 158 -14.68 13.29 4.46
CA ILE A 158 -14.80 14.47 5.32
C ILE A 158 -14.11 14.17 6.65
N ARG A 159 -13.11 14.97 7.03
CA ARG A 159 -12.57 14.92 8.40
C ARG A 159 -13.59 15.56 9.34
N HIS A 160 -13.76 15.00 10.55
CA HIS A 160 -14.57 15.67 11.57
C HIS A 160 -14.16 17.14 11.79
N GLY A 161 -15.12 17.96 12.22
CA GLY A 161 -14.88 19.35 12.62
C GLY A 161 -13.97 19.44 13.85
N GLU A 162 -13.50 20.64 14.15
CA GLU A 162 -12.59 20.88 15.26
C GLU A 162 -13.13 20.37 16.62
N THR A 163 -12.23 19.81 17.42
CA THR A 163 -12.45 19.47 18.84
C THR A 163 -11.43 20.21 19.71
N ALA A 164 -11.61 20.20 21.03
CA ALA A 164 -10.64 20.80 21.95
C ALA A 164 -9.21 20.25 21.77
N LEU A 165 -9.06 18.95 21.48
CA LEU A 165 -7.75 18.34 21.19
C LEU A 165 -7.17 18.78 19.84
N THR A 166 -8.04 19.04 18.86
CA THR A 166 -7.63 19.54 17.54
C THR A 166 -7.02 20.93 17.67
N ALA A 167 -7.70 21.84 18.36
CA ALA A 167 -7.21 23.20 18.64
C ALA A 167 -5.86 23.18 19.39
N GLY A 168 -5.71 22.25 20.34
CA GLY A 168 -4.47 22.05 21.09
C GLY A 168 -3.36 21.30 20.34
N LYS A 169 -3.56 20.88 19.08
CA LYS A 169 -2.63 20.03 18.31
C LYS A 169 -2.17 18.78 19.09
N ARG A 170 -3.11 18.18 19.80
CA ARG A 170 -2.90 16.98 20.63
C ARG A 170 -3.26 15.72 19.84
N TYR A 171 -2.60 14.61 20.15
CA TYR A 171 -3.00 13.31 19.65
C TYR A 171 -4.42 13.00 20.12
N SER A 172 -5.30 12.73 19.17
CA SER A 172 -6.72 12.42 19.41
C SER A 172 -6.98 11.06 18.78
N GLY A 173 -7.08 10.01 19.60
CA GLY A 173 -7.25 8.64 19.16
C GLY A 173 -8.72 8.23 19.27
N ARG A 174 -8.97 7.25 20.14
CA ARG A 174 -10.31 6.67 20.33
C ARG A 174 -11.10 7.33 21.45
N GLY A 175 -10.50 8.27 22.18
CA GLY A 175 -11.21 9.11 23.15
C GLY A 175 -12.34 9.89 22.47
N ASP A 176 -13.49 9.93 23.13
CA ASP A 176 -14.70 10.52 22.57
C ASP A 176 -14.87 11.98 23.00
N VAL A 177 -14.13 12.86 22.32
CA VAL A 177 -14.19 14.31 22.54
C VAL A 177 -15.19 14.93 21.55
N PRO A 178 -16.18 15.71 22.02
CA PRO A 178 -17.18 16.35 21.17
C PRO A 178 -16.60 17.50 20.34
N LEU A 179 -17.37 18.00 19.39
CA LEU A 179 -17.01 19.18 18.59
C LEU A 179 -16.95 20.44 19.47
N SER A 180 -16.01 21.34 19.14
CA SER A 180 -16.02 22.72 19.62
C SER A 180 -17.14 23.52 18.93
N GLU A 181 -17.39 24.75 19.38
CA GLU A 181 -18.30 25.66 18.67
C GLU A 181 -17.84 25.92 17.23
N THR A 182 -16.54 26.19 17.04
CA THR A 182 -15.89 26.24 15.73
C THR A 182 -16.13 24.97 14.93
N GLY A 183 -15.97 23.80 15.54
CA GLY A 183 -16.20 22.50 14.90
C GLY A 183 -17.64 22.30 14.40
N ARG A 184 -18.63 22.81 15.15
CA ARG A 184 -20.04 22.77 14.71
C ARG A 184 -20.30 23.72 13.54
N ALA A 185 -19.70 24.91 13.55
CA ALA A 185 -19.78 25.84 12.42
C ALA A 185 -19.12 25.27 11.15
N GLN A 186 -17.95 24.63 11.32
CA GLN A 186 -17.25 23.90 10.26
C GLN A 186 -18.10 22.74 9.71
N ALA A 187 -18.76 21.97 10.57
CA ALA A 187 -19.66 20.89 10.16
C ALA A 187 -20.83 21.38 9.30
N LEU A 188 -21.43 22.53 9.65
CA LEU A 188 -22.48 23.17 8.84
C LEU A 188 -21.94 23.61 7.46
N ALA A 189 -20.74 24.20 7.44
CA ALA A 189 -20.11 24.68 6.22
C ALA A 189 -19.77 23.53 5.24
N VAL A 190 -19.16 22.45 5.73
CA VAL A 190 -18.85 21.29 4.88
C VAL A 190 -20.12 20.58 4.43
N ALA A 191 -21.18 20.56 5.25
CA ALA A 191 -22.46 20.00 4.82
C ALA A 191 -23.09 20.76 3.66
N LYS A 192 -23.07 22.11 3.71
CA LYS A 192 -23.52 22.96 2.60
C LYS A 192 -22.71 22.69 1.33
N ARG A 193 -21.40 22.49 1.45
CA ARG A 193 -20.53 22.13 0.32
C ARG A 193 -20.85 20.74 -0.24
N ALA A 194 -20.97 19.74 0.64
CA ALA A 194 -21.24 18.36 0.29
C ALA A 194 -22.59 18.20 -0.43
N ALA A 195 -23.60 19.00 -0.09
CA ALA A 195 -24.91 18.99 -0.75
C ALA A 195 -24.85 19.18 -2.27
N SER A 196 -23.85 19.92 -2.79
CA SER A 196 -23.65 20.09 -4.24
C SER A 196 -23.33 18.80 -4.99
N PHE A 197 -22.86 17.77 -4.26
CA PHE A 197 -22.56 16.44 -4.80
C PHE A 197 -23.69 15.43 -4.57
N LYS A 198 -24.80 15.84 -3.94
CA LYS A 198 -26.01 15.03 -3.72
C LYS A 198 -25.72 13.63 -3.12
N PRO A 199 -25.01 13.52 -1.98
CA PRO A 199 -24.79 12.23 -1.35
C PRO A 199 -26.12 11.58 -0.97
N VAL A 200 -26.23 10.26 -1.12
CA VAL A 200 -27.43 9.48 -0.75
C VAL A 200 -27.43 9.08 0.72
N ALA A 201 -26.26 9.01 1.34
CA ALA A 201 -26.05 8.61 2.72
C ALA A 201 -24.73 9.17 3.27
N ALA A 202 -24.62 9.21 4.58
CA ALA A 202 -23.40 9.48 5.31
C ALA A 202 -22.98 8.25 6.12
N VAL A 203 -21.82 7.69 5.84
CA VAL A 203 -21.21 6.62 6.63
C VAL A 203 -20.10 7.22 7.48
N THR A 204 -20.11 6.94 8.77
CA THR A 204 -19.33 7.71 9.73
C THR A 204 -18.59 6.80 10.69
N SER A 205 -17.44 7.26 11.20
CA SER A 205 -16.88 6.69 12.42
C SER A 205 -17.90 6.78 13.57
N PRO A 206 -17.93 5.80 14.49
CA PRO A 206 -18.86 5.82 15.62
C PRO A 206 -18.59 6.93 16.65
N LEU A 207 -17.44 7.61 16.61
CA LEU A 207 -17.09 8.64 17.59
C LEU A 207 -17.96 9.89 17.42
N ALA A 208 -18.36 10.50 18.54
CA ALA A 208 -19.33 11.59 18.59
C ALA A 208 -18.95 12.75 17.68
N ARG A 209 -17.67 13.13 17.61
CA ARG A 209 -17.18 14.18 16.70
C ARG A 209 -17.49 13.92 15.22
N CYS A 210 -17.42 12.67 14.75
CA CYS A 210 -17.76 12.31 13.37
C CYS A 210 -19.27 12.29 13.17
N VAL A 211 -20.01 11.70 14.10
CA VAL A 211 -21.47 11.64 14.05
C VAL A 211 -22.07 13.05 14.08
N GLU A 212 -21.59 13.92 14.98
CA GLU A 212 -21.98 15.34 15.04
C GLU A 212 -21.62 16.10 13.75
N THR A 213 -20.47 15.81 13.13
CA THR A 213 -20.09 16.41 11.85
C THR A 213 -21.01 15.96 10.70
N ALA A 214 -21.51 14.73 10.75
CA ALA A 214 -22.37 14.17 9.70
C ALA A 214 -23.83 14.63 9.80
N LYS A 215 -24.34 14.92 10.99
CA LYS A 215 -25.76 15.30 11.20
C LYS A 215 -26.23 16.43 10.27
N PRO A 216 -25.47 17.53 10.05
CA PRO A 216 -25.93 18.62 9.18
C PRO A 216 -25.98 18.27 7.69
N LEU A 217 -25.45 17.12 7.26
CA LEU A 217 -25.54 16.68 5.86
C LEU A 217 -26.98 16.42 5.40
N GLY A 218 -27.91 16.19 6.33
CA GLY A 218 -29.34 16.03 6.03
C GLY A 218 -29.69 14.74 5.27
N VAL A 219 -28.81 13.74 5.32
CA VAL A 219 -28.97 12.42 4.70
C VAL A 219 -28.95 11.32 5.78
N PRO A 220 -29.43 10.09 5.49
CA PRO A 220 -29.33 8.99 6.44
C PRO A 220 -27.88 8.78 6.93
N VAL A 221 -27.70 8.75 8.24
CA VAL A 221 -26.40 8.56 8.89
C VAL A 221 -26.28 7.13 9.40
N VAL A 222 -25.23 6.43 8.96
CA VAL A 222 -24.88 5.08 9.40
C VAL A 222 -23.48 5.12 10.03
N THR A 223 -23.26 4.33 11.08
CA THR A 223 -21.93 4.19 11.68
C THR A 223 -21.24 2.94 11.14
N ASP A 224 -19.94 3.06 10.89
CA ASP A 224 -19.07 1.94 10.55
C ASP A 224 -17.87 1.95 11.52
N PRO A 225 -17.71 0.91 12.36
CA PRO A 225 -16.63 0.85 13.35
C PRO A 225 -15.24 0.86 12.72
N ASP A 226 -15.09 0.40 11.49
CA ASP A 226 -13.80 0.34 10.79
C ASP A 226 -13.32 1.71 10.31
N LEU A 227 -14.16 2.75 10.37
CA LEU A 227 -13.81 4.15 10.08
C LEU A 227 -13.26 4.92 11.29
N ILE A 228 -13.11 4.28 12.45
CA ILE A 228 -12.57 4.91 13.67
C ILE A 228 -11.10 5.36 13.50
N GLU A 229 -10.67 6.38 14.24
CA GLU A 229 -9.28 6.86 14.23
C GLU A 229 -8.31 5.76 14.68
N CYS A 230 -7.04 5.93 14.32
CA CYS A 230 -5.92 5.20 14.89
C CYS A 230 -5.94 5.31 16.42
N ASP A 231 -5.73 4.18 17.10
CA ASP A 231 -5.53 4.18 18.54
C ASP A 231 -4.12 4.68 18.85
N PHE A 232 -4.00 5.84 19.51
CA PHE A 232 -2.71 6.39 19.90
C PHE A 232 -2.24 5.90 21.28
N GLY A 233 -3.03 5.04 21.94
CA GLY A 233 -2.67 4.42 23.22
C GLY A 233 -2.25 5.46 24.26
N LEU A 234 -1.05 5.27 24.82
CA LEU A 234 -0.51 6.15 25.87
C LEU A 234 -0.25 7.60 25.42
N TRP A 235 -0.29 7.90 24.12
CA TRP A 235 -0.08 9.25 23.61
C TRP A 235 -1.36 10.09 23.55
N GLU A 236 -2.54 9.47 23.75
CA GLU A 236 -3.83 10.16 23.71
C GLU A 236 -3.83 11.40 24.63
N GLY A 237 -4.24 12.55 24.08
CA GLY A 237 -4.28 13.83 24.77
C GLY A 237 -2.93 14.54 24.89
N MET A 238 -1.80 13.91 24.57
CA MET A 238 -0.49 14.56 24.59
C MET A 238 -0.25 15.40 23.33
N THR A 239 0.55 16.45 23.46
CA THR A 239 1.13 17.17 22.33
C THR A 239 2.31 16.39 21.74
N PHE A 240 2.69 16.74 20.51
CA PHE A 240 3.88 16.19 19.88
C PHE A 240 5.17 16.43 20.69
N ALA A 241 5.27 17.57 21.37
CA ALA A 241 6.42 17.90 22.21
C ALA A 241 6.49 17.02 23.46
N GLU A 242 5.34 16.80 24.12
CA GLU A 242 5.24 15.90 25.28
C GLU A 242 5.57 14.45 24.89
N VAL A 243 5.05 13.95 23.77
CA VAL A 243 5.40 12.61 23.26
C VAL A 243 6.88 12.50 22.94
N ARG A 244 7.47 13.50 22.28
CA ARG A 244 8.90 13.51 21.95
C ARG A 244 9.78 13.50 23.20
N ALA A 245 9.38 14.22 24.24
CA ALA A 245 10.10 14.28 25.51
C ALA A 245 10.01 12.96 26.30
N ASN A 246 8.83 12.35 26.35
CA ASN A 246 8.55 11.19 27.20
C ASN A 246 8.76 9.82 26.50
N TYR A 247 8.61 9.76 25.17
CA TYR A 247 8.58 8.53 24.36
C TYR A 247 9.39 8.67 23.06
N GLY A 248 10.52 9.40 23.09
CA GLY A 248 11.26 9.75 21.88
C GLY A 248 11.75 8.57 21.04
N LYS A 249 12.09 7.43 21.67
CA LYS A 249 12.54 6.22 20.95
C LYS A 249 11.38 5.56 20.22
N GLU A 250 10.26 5.37 20.90
CA GLU A 250 9.02 4.80 20.37
C GLU A 250 8.48 5.67 19.24
N MET A 251 8.52 7.00 19.43
CA MET A 251 8.14 7.96 18.41
C MET A 251 9.00 7.84 17.15
N ASN A 252 10.32 7.71 17.28
CA ASN A 252 11.20 7.55 16.12
C ASN A 252 10.91 6.24 15.38
N SER A 253 10.69 5.13 16.10
CA SER A 253 10.32 3.84 15.51
C SER A 253 8.98 3.91 14.79
N TRP A 254 7.98 4.56 15.38
CA TRP A 254 6.65 4.76 14.80
C TRP A 254 6.69 5.64 13.54
N LEU A 255 7.49 6.71 13.54
CA LEU A 255 7.69 7.56 12.37
C LEU A 255 8.46 6.85 11.23
N ALA A 256 9.30 5.87 11.55
CA ALA A 256 10.10 5.15 10.58
C ALA A 256 9.36 3.99 9.91
N SER A 257 8.24 3.51 10.47
CA SER A 257 7.54 2.34 9.96
C SER A 257 6.05 2.34 10.29
N THR A 258 5.23 2.10 9.27
CA THR A 258 3.77 1.95 9.41
C THR A 258 3.34 0.67 10.14
N ALA A 259 4.26 -0.27 10.35
CA ALA A 259 4.03 -1.51 11.11
C ALA A 259 4.18 -1.31 12.62
N VAL A 260 4.84 -0.24 13.05
CA VAL A 260 5.04 0.05 14.47
C VAL A 260 3.83 0.80 15.00
N ALA A 261 3.35 0.41 16.18
CA ALA A 261 2.25 1.07 16.87
C ALA A 261 2.79 2.02 17.97
N PRO A 262 2.07 3.10 18.30
CA PRO A 262 2.25 3.79 19.56
C PRO A 262 2.07 2.79 20.73
N PRO A 263 2.75 2.99 21.88
CA PRO A 263 2.59 2.10 23.03
C PRO A 263 1.12 1.97 23.46
N GLY A 264 0.61 0.74 23.48
CA GLY A 264 -0.79 0.44 23.81
C GLY A 264 -1.82 0.84 22.74
N GLY A 265 -1.36 1.23 21.54
CA GLY A 265 -2.21 1.68 20.44
C GLY A 265 -2.24 0.75 19.23
N GLU A 266 -2.51 1.32 18.06
CA GLU A 266 -2.68 0.65 16.77
C GLU A 266 -1.64 1.17 15.76
N SER A 267 -1.05 0.28 14.97
CA SER A 267 -0.17 0.64 13.86
C SER A 267 -0.97 1.12 12.64
N PHE A 268 -0.36 1.91 11.76
CA PHE A 268 -1.02 2.32 10.51
C PHE A 268 -1.38 1.14 9.62
N GLN A 269 -0.64 0.04 9.66
CA GLN A 269 -0.99 -1.19 8.93
C GLN A 269 -2.27 -1.84 9.45
N GLN A 270 -2.48 -1.87 10.76
CA GLN A 270 -3.73 -2.37 11.36
C GLN A 270 -4.92 -1.47 10.97
N VAL A 271 -4.75 -0.15 11.02
CA VAL A 271 -5.76 0.81 10.53
C VAL A 271 -6.05 0.58 9.05
N ALA A 272 -5.03 0.42 8.21
CA ALA A 272 -5.17 0.22 6.78
C ALA A 272 -5.99 -1.04 6.46
N LYS A 273 -5.76 -2.13 7.21
CA LYS A 273 -6.48 -3.39 7.01
C LYS A 273 -7.99 -3.21 7.19
N ARG A 274 -8.44 -2.61 8.29
CA ARG A 274 -9.87 -2.38 8.54
C ARG A 274 -10.48 -1.32 7.63
N VAL A 275 -9.73 -0.27 7.31
CA VAL A 275 -10.20 0.79 6.41
C VAL A 275 -10.38 0.27 4.97
N ARG A 276 -9.51 -0.62 4.48
CA ARG A 276 -9.71 -1.28 3.17
C ARG A 276 -10.96 -2.16 3.16
N ALA A 277 -11.22 -2.89 4.24
CA ALA A 277 -12.45 -3.67 4.38
C ALA A 277 -13.70 -2.77 4.35
N ALA A 278 -13.65 -1.60 5.02
CA ALA A 278 -14.73 -0.61 4.94
C ALA A 278 -14.91 -0.07 3.52
N VAL A 279 -13.83 0.35 2.84
CA VAL A 279 -13.90 0.84 1.45
C VAL A 279 -14.52 -0.21 0.52
N ALA A 280 -14.11 -1.48 0.62
CA ALA A 280 -14.67 -2.56 -0.19
C ALA A 280 -16.18 -2.73 0.05
N ARG A 281 -16.61 -2.87 1.32
CA ARG A 281 -18.05 -2.97 1.66
C ARG A 281 -18.85 -1.77 1.15
N LEU A 282 -18.31 -0.57 1.27
CA LEU A 282 -19.00 0.65 0.85
C LEU A 282 -19.13 0.76 -0.67
N ARG A 283 -18.13 0.29 -1.43
CA ARG A 283 -18.23 0.16 -2.90
C ARG A 283 -19.32 -0.83 -3.30
N GLU A 284 -19.44 -1.95 -2.59
CA GLU A 284 -20.47 -2.96 -2.83
C GLU A 284 -21.87 -2.50 -2.43
N THR A 285 -21.98 -1.73 -1.34
CA THR A 285 -23.26 -1.27 -0.79
C THR A 285 -23.85 -0.10 -1.60
N TYR A 286 -22.98 0.77 -2.15
CA TYR A 286 -23.37 1.98 -2.85
C TYR A 286 -22.83 2.04 -4.29
N PRO A 287 -23.08 1.03 -5.14
CA PRO A 287 -22.56 1.00 -6.50
C PRO A 287 -23.12 2.19 -7.30
N GLY A 288 -22.24 2.94 -7.98
CA GLY A 288 -22.61 4.11 -8.80
C GLY A 288 -23.13 5.33 -8.04
N GLN A 289 -23.20 5.27 -6.70
CA GLN A 289 -23.78 6.32 -5.87
C GLN A 289 -22.71 7.20 -5.22
N THR A 290 -23.10 8.43 -4.86
CA THR A 290 -22.26 9.32 -4.06
C THR A 290 -22.61 9.17 -2.58
N ILE A 291 -21.61 8.96 -1.72
CA ILE A 291 -21.77 8.93 -0.25
C ILE A 291 -20.81 9.88 0.43
N ALA A 292 -21.20 10.42 1.59
CA ALA A 292 -20.28 11.07 2.50
C ALA A 292 -19.65 10.04 3.43
N VAL A 293 -18.32 10.08 3.58
CA VAL A 293 -17.57 9.23 4.50
C VAL A 293 -16.89 10.13 5.53
N VAL A 294 -17.46 10.19 6.73
CA VAL A 294 -17.00 11.11 7.79
C VAL A 294 -16.10 10.37 8.77
N SER A 295 -14.82 10.73 8.80
CA SER A 295 -13.79 10.02 9.56
C SER A 295 -12.73 10.99 10.09
N HIS A 296 -11.50 10.50 10.25
CA HIS A 296 -10.40 11.16 10.94
C HIS A 296 -9.15 11.21 10.06
N VAL A 297 -8.04 11.69 10.61
CA VAL A 297 -6.82 11.93 9.84
C VAL A 297 -6.25 10.62 9.30
N SER A 298 -6.07 9.59 10.14
CA SER A 298 -5.37 8.38 9.69
C SER A 298 -6.18 7.57 8.67
N PRO A 299 -7.48 7.27 8.87
CA PRO A 299 -8.27 6.56 7.88
C PRO A 299 -8.34 7.30 6.53
N ILE A 300 -8.59 8.62 6.53
CA ILE A 300 -8.70 9.39 5.27
C ILE A 300 -7.36 9.41 4.54
N LYS A 301 -6.24 9.60 5.24
CA LYS A 301 -4.90 9.53 4.63
C LYS A 301 -4.62 8.17 4.02
N LEU A 302 -5.02 7.08 4.67
CA LEU A 302 -4.82 5.72 4.16
C LEU A 302 -5.68 5.43 2.93
N ILE A 303 -6.92 5.91 2.90
CA ILE A 303 -7.78 5.84 1.70
C ILE A 303 -7.13 6.61 0.56
N LEU A 304 -6.66 7.84 0.80
CA LEU A 304 -6.03 8.68 -0.22
C LEU A 304 -4.68 8.11 -0.69
N ARG A 305 -3.89 7.51 0.20
CA ARG A 305 -2.65 6.81 -0.16
C ARG A 305 -2.93 5.69 -1.14
N ASP A 306 -3.87 4.80 -0.80
CA ASP A 306 -4.22 3.67 -1.65
C ASP A 306 -4.83 4.16 -2.98
N ALA A 307 -5.70 5.17 -2.95
CA ALA A 307 -6.34 5.72 -4.16
C ALA A 307 -5.37 6.44 -5.11
N LEU A 308 -4.27 6.99 -4.60
CA LEU A 308 -3.22 7.63 -5.40
C LEU A 308 -2.12 6.67 -5.83
N ALA A 309 -2.19 5.38 -5.43
CA ALA A 309 -1.07 4.44 -5.53
C ALA A 309 0.24 5.03 -4.97
N ALA A 310 0.14 5.79 -3.88
CA ALA A 310 1.27 6.46 -3.26
C ALA A 310 1.95 5.56 -2.22
N SER A 311 3.24 5.79 -1.97
CA SER A 311 3.94 5.13 -0.87
C SER A 311 3.53 5.69 0.50
N ASP A 312 3.92 5.00 1.57
CA ASP A 312 3.66 5.40 2.95
C ASP A 312 4.21 6.79 3.31
N ALA A 313 5.15 7.34 2.52
CA ALA A 313 5.61 8.71 2.66
C ALA A 313 4.47 9.74 2.60
N LEU A 314 3.36 9.43 1.92
CA LEU A 314 2.18 10.31 1.86
C LEU A 314 1.61 10.60 3.26
N LEU A 315 1.67 9.64 4.19
CA LEU A 315 1.14 9.79 5.55
C LEU A 315 1.79 10.97 6.30
N HIS A 316 3.05 11.25 6.00
CA HIS A 316 3.84 12.31 6.62
C HIS A 316 3.80 13.64 5.85
N ARG A 317 3.33 13.63 4.60
CA ARG A 317 3.35 14.82 3.71
C ARG A 317 1.96 15.41 3.47
N LEU A 318 0.91 14.60 3.62
CA LEU A 318 -0.45 15.06 3.47
C LEU A 318 -0.93 15.75 4.75
N PHE A 319 -1.43 16.97 4.62
CA PHE A 319 -2.16 17.66 5.68
C PHE A 319 -3.67 17.58 5.40
N LEU A 320 -4.46 17.44 6.45
CA LEU A 320 -5.93 17.41 6.38
C LEU A 320 -6.50 18.37 7.41
N ASP A 321 -7.23 19.38 6.97
CA ASP A 321 -7.90 20.34 7.84
C ASP A 321 -9.14 19.74 8.50
N ALA A 322 -9.52 20.26 9.66
CA ALA A 322 -10.81 19.93 10.27
C ALA A 322 -11.94 20.35 9.32
N ALA A 323 -12.94 19.49 9.13
CA ALA A 323 -13.97 19.63 8.09
C ALA A 323 -13.45 19.76 6.64
N GLY A 324 -12.17 19.45 6.39
CA GLY A 324 -11.64 19.38 5.03
C GLY A 324 -12.30 18.28 4.21
N LEU A 325 -12.55 18.57 2.92
CA LEU A 325 -13.23 17.67 1.98
C LEU A 325 -12.25 17.13 0.94
N SER A 326 -12.22 15.81 0.77
CA SER A 326 -11.54 15.13 -0.36
C SER A 326 -12.55 14.28 -1.13
N ILE A 327 -12.32 14.06 -2.41
CA ILE A 327 -13.24 13.32 -3.28
C ILE A 327 -12.49 12.25 -4.05
N VAL A 328 -12.97 11.02 -3.94
CA VAL A 328 -12.42 9.85 -4.66
C VAL A 328 -13.56 9.14 -5.39
N ASP A 329 -13.34 8.87 -6.67
CA ASP A 329 -14.22 8.08 -7.52
C ASP A 329 -13.65 6.67 -7.66
N PHE A 330 -14.44 5.66 -7.34
CA PHE A 330 -14.12 4.24 -7.55
C PHE A 330 -15.01 3.67 -8.64
N TYR A 331 -14.42 3.18 -9.72
CA TYR A 331 -15.12 2.62 -10.85
C TYR A 331 -15.25 1.08 -10.72
N PRO A 332 -16.22 0.45 -11.41
CA PRO A 332 -16.41 -1.00 -11.38
C PRO A 332 -15.28 -1.81 -12.01
N ASP A 333 -14.48 -1.20 -12.89
CA ASP A 333 -13.30 -1.78 -13.54
C ASP A 333 -12.01 -1.62 -12.72
N ASP A 334 -12.16 -1.35 -11.42
CA ASP A 334 -11.10 -0.98 -10.48
C ASP A 334 -10.33 0.31 -10.84
N GLY A 335 -10.84 1.10 -11.79
CA GLY A 335 -10.38 2.46 -12.01
C GLY A 335 -10.59 3.32 -10.76
N VAL A 336 -9.60 4.14 -10.41
CA VAL A 336 -9.69 5.10 -9.30
C VAL A 336 -9.33 6.49 -9.81
N ALA A 337 -10.07 7.51 -9.36
CA ALA A 337 -9.74 8.90 -9.63
C ALA A 337 -9.90 9.76 -8.37
N VAL A 338 -8.81 10.34 -7.90
CA VAL A 338 -8.85 11.36 -6.85
C VAL A 338 -9.14 12.72 -7.48
N ARG A 339 -10.31 13.29 -7.18
CA ARG A 339 -10.79 14.54 -7.79
C ARG A 339 -10.34 15.78 -7.03
N THR A 340 -10.19 15.65 -5.72
CA THR A 340 -9.87 16.77 -4.83
C THR A 340 -9.27 16.22 -3.54
N ILE A 341 -8.29 16.94 -2.98
CA ILE A 341 -7.64 16.59 -1.71
C ILE A 341 -7.70 17.84 -0.83
N ASN A 342 -8.28 17.69 0.37
CA ASN A 342 -8.32 18.69 1.43
C ASN A 342 -8.80 20.09 0.98
N GLU A 343 -9.91 20.17 0.24
CA GLU A 343 -10.53 21.45 -0.10
C GLU A 343 -11.22 22.06 1.13
N THR A 344 -10.98 23.35 1.32
CA THR A 344 -11.43 24.15 2.48
C THR A 344 -12.02 25.50 2.09
N ALA A 345 -12.31 25.73 0.80
CA ALA A 345 -12.90 26.97 0.32
C ALA A 345 -14.24 27.28 1.01
N HIS A 346 -15.01 26.25 1.34
CA HIS A 346 -16.26 26.39 2.11
C HIS A 346 -16.07 26.88 3.56
N LEU A 347 -14.85 26.85 4.10
CA LEU A 347 -14.50 27.36 5.43
C LEU A 347 -14.09 28.83 5.40
N SER A 348 -13.87 29.42 4.22
CA SER A 348 -13.38 30.81 4.08
C SER A 348 -14.30 31.86 4.71
N THR A 349 -15.58 31.55 4.92
CA THR A 349 -16.55 32.45 5.57
C THR A 349 -16.61 32.31 7.08
N LEU A 350 -15.81 31.41 7.68
CA LEU A 350 -15.69 31.22 9.13
C LEU A 350 -14.48 31.93 9.73
N GLY A 351 -13.70 32.62 8.89
CA GLY A 351 -12.50 33.39 9.25
C GLY A 351 -12.78 34.87 9.44
#